data_AF-A0A377K1F0-F1
#
_entry.id   AF-A0A377K1F0-F1
#
_cell.length_a   1.000
_cell.length_b   1.000
_cell.length_c   1.000
_cell.angle_alpha   90.00
_cell.angle_beta   90.00
_cell.angle_gamma   90.00
#
_symmetry.space_group_name_H-M   'P 1'
#
loop_
_entity.id
_entity.type
_entity.pdbx_description
1 polymer ?
#
loop_
_entity_poly.entity_id
_entity_poly.type
_entity_poly.pdbx_seq_one_letter_code
_entity_poly.pdbx_strand_id
1 'polypeptide(L)'
;MADERRKLPALATIKVPMAQVCAAQIRDWLQAGQRGEALLMNGDDARPVRASDISVLVRSRQEAAQVRDALTLLEIPSVYLSNRDSVF
;
A
#
# COMPACT_ATOMS: atom_id res chain seq x y z
N MET A 1 -29.62 26.37 -34.43
CA MET A 1 -30.07 26.64 -33.06
C MET A 1 -30.24 25.28 -32.40
N ALA A 2 -29.13 24.65 -31.99
CA ALA A 2 -28.55 24.76 -30.65
C ALA A 2 -29.54 24.28 -29.58
N ASP A 3 -29.35 23.07 -29.05
CA ASP A 3 -29.10 22.93 -27.61
C ASP A 3 -28.64 21.51 -27.18
N GLU A 4 -27.57 21.51 -26.40
CA GLU A 4 -27.08 20.52 -25.42
C GLU A 4 -27.32 19.01 -25.60
N ARG A 5 -26.44 18.35 -26.38
CA ARG A 5 -25.93 17.03 -25.95
C ARG A 5 -24.89 17.25 -24.86
N ARG A 6 -25.35 17.47 -23.63
CA ARG A 6 -24.53 17.43 -22.42
C ARG A 6 -24.02 15.99 -22.25
N LYS A 7 -22.92 15.65 -22.92
CA LYS A 7 -22.12 14.46 -22.59
C LYS A 7 -21.55 14.73 -21.20
N LEU A 8 -22.26 14.32 -20.15
CA LEU A 8 -21.62 14.15 -18.85
C LEU A 8 -20.42 13.21 -19.11
N PRO A 9 -19.18 13.58 -18.73
CA PRO A 9 -18.11 12.60 -18.72
C PRO A 9 -18.61 11.48 -17.81
N ALA A 10 -18.64 10.25 -18.31
CA ALA A 10 -18.85 9.07 -17.49
C ALA A 10 -18.03 9.27 -16.23
N LEU A 11 -18.69 9.30 -15.06
CA LEU A 11 -18.07 9.40 -13.74
C LEU A 11 -16.79 8.59 -13.81
N ALA A 12 -15.65 9.27 -13.95
CA ALA A 12 -14.40 8.58 -14.17
C ALA A 12 -14.16 7.84 -12.87
N THR A 13 -14.47 6.54 -12.85
CA THR A 13 -14.20 5.68 -11.71
C THR A 13 -12.74 5.90 -11.37
N ILE A 14 -12.47 6.63 -10.29
CA ILE A 14 -11.12 6.92 -9.83
C ILE A 14 -10.57 5.58 -9.37
N LYS A 15 -9.90 4.88 -10.28
CA LYS A 15 -9.23 3.62 -9.98
C LYS A 15 -7.94 4.01 -9.27
N VAL A 16 -8.00 4.04 -7.94
CA VAL A 16 -6.80 4.21 -7.13
C VAL A 16 -5.87 3.03 -7.44
N PRO A 17 -4.61 3.27 -7.85
CA PRO A 17 -3.61 2.22 -8.01
C PRO A 17 -3.53 1.36 -6.75
N MET A 18 -3.56 0.04 -6.89
CA MET A 18 -3.52 -0.87 -5.74
C MET A 18 -2.26 -0.69 -4.88
N ALA A 19 -1.16 -0.21 -5.47
CA ALA A 19 0.04 0.18 -4.73
C ALA A 19 -0.21 1.30 -3.71
N GLN A 20 -1.04 2.30 -4.05
CA GLN A 20 -1.40 3.39 -3.14
C GLN A 20 -2.30 2.90 -2.01
N VAL A 21 -3.26 2.04 -2.32
CA VAL A 21 -4.13 1.41 -1.31
C VAL A 21 -3.28 0.56 -0.35
N CYS A 22 -2.35 -0.23 -0.88
CA CYS A 22 -1.41 -1.04 -0.09
C CYS A 22 -0.56 -0.17 0.84
N ALA A 23 0.06 0.89 0.33
CA ALA A 23 0.88 1.79 1.12
C ALA A 23 0.07 2.51 2.22
N ALA A 24 -1.16 2.95 1.92
CA ALA A 24 -2.05 3.56 2.90
C ALA A 24 -2.41 2.59 4.03
N GLN A 25 -2.71 1.33 3.69
CA GLN A 25 -3.04 0.32 4.70
C GLN A 25 -1.85 0.00 5.61
N ILE A 26 -0.64 -0.07 5.04
CA ILE A 26 0.61 -0.25 5.82
C ILE A 26 0.81 0.93 6.78
N ARG A 27 0.64 2.17 6.31
CA ARG A 27 0.70 3.36 7.16
C ARG A 27 -0.26 3.24 8.33
N ASP A 28 -1.52 2.90 8.06
CA ASP A 28 -2.57 2.86 9.06
C ASP A 28 -2.27 1.80 10.14
N TRP A 29 -1.75 0.62 9.75
CA TRP A 29 -1.28 -0.38 10.70
C TRP A 29 -0.09 0.09 11.54
N LEU A 30 0.89 0.76 10.94
CA LEU A 30 2.05 1.28 11.66
C LEU A 30 1.65 2.39 12.66
N GLN A 31 0.75 3.27 12.26
CA GLN A 31 0.22 4.32 13.14
C GLN A 31 -0.63 3.73 14.27
N ALA A 32 -1.49 2.76 13.97
CA ALA A 32 -2.25 2.04 14.98
C ALA A 32 -1.33 1.27 15.94
N GLY A 33 -0.25 0.67 15.44
CA GLY A 33 0.78 0.02 16.26
C GLY A 33 1.43 1.01 17.23
N GLN A 34 1.80 2.20 16.75
CA GLN A 34 2.35 3.27 17.61
C GLN A 34 1.37 3.73 18.69
N ARG A 35 0.06 3.69 18.43
CA ARG A 35 -0.99 3.97 19.42
C ARG A 35 -1.35 2.78 20.32
N GLY A 36 -0.77 1.59 20.08
CA GLY A 36 -1.12 0.36 20.81
C GLY A 36 -2.44 -0.28 20.37
N GLU A 37 -3.01 0.15 19.23
CA GLU A 37 -4.29 -0.32 18.70
C GLU A 37 -4.14 -1.49 17.70
N ALA A 38 -2.94 -1.66 17.12
CA ALA A 38 -2.61 -2.81 16.27
C ALA A 38 -1.52 -3.65 16.93
N LEU A 39 -1.90 -4.84 17.41
CA LEU A 39 -1.03 -5.75 18.14
C LEU A 39 -0.91 -7.09 17.42
N LEU A 40 0.30 -7.65 17.42
CA LEU A 40 0.55 -9.05 17.11
C LEU A 40 0.53 -9.84 18.40
N MET A 41 -0.33 -10.87 18.45
CA MET A 41 -0.52 -11.73 19.61
C MET A 41 0.23 -13.06 19.41
N ASN A 42 0.91 -13.52 20.45
CA ASN A 42 1.55 -14.83 20.50
C ASN A 42 1.30 -15.45 21.88
N GLY A 43 0.22 -16.23 22.01
CA GLY A 43 -0.26 -16.69 23.31
C GLY A 43 -0.66 -15.51 24.19
N ASP A 44 -0.05 -15.41 25.37
CA ASP A 44 -0.29 -14.33 26.33
C ASP A 44 0.52 -13.06 26.03
N ASP A 45 1.50 -13.14 25.11
CA ASP A 45 2.31 -11.98 24.72
C ASP A 45 1.62 -11.18 23.62
N ALA A 46 1.58 -9.86 23.79
CA ALA A 46 1.13 -8.93 22.77
C ALA A 46 2.17 -7.83 22.57
N ARG A 47 2.44 -7.49 21.31
CA ARG A 47 3.32 -6.38 20.97
C ARG A 47 2.78 -5.56 19.80
N PRO A 48 3.04 -4.25 19.74
CA PRO A 48 2.72 -3.43 18.60
C PRO A 48 3.27 -3.97 17.28
N VAL A 49 2.50 -3.80 16.20
CA VAL A 49 2.98 -3.99 14.82
C VAL A 49 4.11 -3.00 14.54
N ARG A 50 5.20 -3.50 13.95
CA ARG A 50 6.36 -2.72 13.51
C ARG A 50 6.57 -2.91 12.01
N ALA A 51 7.34 -2.01 11.40
CA ALA A 51 7.67 -2.11 9.97
C ALA A 51 8.35 -3.44 9.61
N SER A 52 9.18 -3.98 10.50
CA SER A 52 9.84 -5.28 10.34
C SER A 52 8.90 -6.49 10.27
N ASP A 53 7.64 -6.31 10.66
CA ASP A 53 6.62 -7.37 10.63
C ASP A 53 5.86 -7.43 9.31
N ILE A 54 6.06 -6.44 8.44
CA ILE A 54 5.33 -6.29 7.18
C ILE A 54 6.25 -6.67 6.03
N SER A 55 5.77 -7.57 5.18
CA SER A 55 6.42 -7.95 3.92
C SER A 55 5.41 -7.85 2.79
N VAL A 56 5.81 -7.23 1.68
CA VAL A 56 4.98 -7.14 0.47
C VAL A 56 5.54 -8.07 -0.59
N LEU A 57 4.75 -9.06 -0.98
CA LEU A 57 5.07 -9.97 -2.08
C LEU A 57 4.56 -9.36 -3.39
N VAL A 58 5.42 -9.36 -4.39
CA VAL A 58 5.17 -8.80 -5.72
C VAL A 58 5.65 -9.77 -6.77
N ARG A 59 5.02 -9.79 -7.95
CA ARG A 59 5.37 -10.73 -9.03
C ARG A 59 6.47 -10.21 -9.94
N SER A 60 6.71 -8.89 -9.97
CA SER A 60 7.71 -8.28 -10.85
C SER A 60 8.42 -7.10 -10.19
N ARG A 61 9.57 -6.72 -10.76
CA ARG A 61 10.27 -5.47 -10.38
C ARG A 61 9.43 -4.22 -10.60
N GLN A 62 8.54 -4.23 -11.60
CA GLN A 62 7.64 -3.10 -11.85
C GLN A 62 6.60 -2.96 -10.73
N GLU A 63 5.97 -4.05 -10.30
CA GLU A 63 5.06 -4.03 -9.14
C GLU A 63 5.81 -3.59 -7.88
N ALA A 64 7.05 -4.06 -7.69
CA ALA A 64 7.91 -3.64 -6.58
C ALA A 64 8.17 -2.13 -6.56
N ALA A 65 8.51 -1.55 -7.72
CA ALA A 65 8.75 -0.12 -7.86
C ALA A 65 7.50 0.70 -7.55
N GLN A 66 6.32 0.28 -8.06
CA GLN A 66 5.06 0.96 -7.80
C GLN A 66 4.72 1.00 -6.29
N VAL A 67 4.91 -0.12 -5.58
CA VAL A 67 4.70 -0.18 -4.13
C VAL A 67 5.73 0.69 -3.40
N ARG A 68 7.01 0.61 -3.76
CA ARG A 68 8.07 1.42 -3.15
C ARG A 68 7.81 2.92 -3.32
N ASP A 69 7.40 3.36 -4.50
CA ASP A 69 7.11 4.76 -4.77
C ASP A 69 5.91 5.23 -3.95
N ALA A 70 4.85 4.40 -3.85
CA ALA A 70 3.70 4.68 -3.01
C ALA A 70 4.04 4.76 -1.51
N LEU A 71 4.92 3.88 -1.01
CA LEU A 71 5.42 3.92 0.38
C LEU A 71 6.29 5.16 0.62
N THR A 72 7.12 5.54 -0.36
CA THR A 72 7.97 6.74 -0.30
C THR A 72 7.15 8.01 -0.20
N LEU A 73 6.03 8.10 -0.92
CA LEU A 73 5.09 9.22 -0.82
C LEU A 73 4.46 9.38 0.57
N LEU A 74 4.44 8.31 1.38
CA LEU A 74 3.95 8.31 2.76
C LEU A 74 5.09 8.31 3.79
N GLU A 75 6.33 8.57 3.37
CA GLU A 75 7.53 8.58 4.22
C GLU A 75 7.79 7.26 4.95
N ILE A 76 7.34 6.14 4.36
CA ILE A 76 7.57 4.80 4.91
C ILE A 76 8.83 4.19 4.27
N PRO A 77 9.92 3.98 5.03
CA PRO A 77 11.12 3.35 4.50
C PRO A 77 10.85 1.90 4.14
N SER A 78 11.34 1.46 2.97
CA SER A 78 11.21 0.08 2.52
C SER A 78 12.49 -0.41 1.84
N VAL A 79 12.72 -1.71 1.92
CA VAL A 79 13.85 -2.39 1.27
C VAL A 79 13.33 -3.43 0.30
N TYR A 80 13.90 -3.47 -0.91
CA TYR A 80 13.60 -4.49 -1.90
C TYR A 80 14.56 -5.67 -1.74
N LEU A 81 14.04 -6.79 -1.24
CA LEU A 81 14.81 -8.01 -1.01
C LEU A 81 14.40 -9.06 -2.06
N SER A 82 14.81 -8.87 -3.32
CA SER A 82 14.76 -9.94 -4.32
C SER A 82 16.06 -9.97 -5.12
N ASN A 83 16.78 -11.08 -5.01
CA ASN A 83 18.06 -11.31 -5.68
C ASN A 83 17.91 -11.79 -7.14
N ARG A 84 16.69 -11.90 -7.68
CA ARG A 84 16.44 -12.38 -9.04
C ARG A 84 15.28 -11.62 -9.70
N ASP A 85 15.42 -11.37 -11.00
CA ASP A 85 14.52 -10.61 -11.87
C ASP A 85 13.07 -11.14 -11.98
N SER A 86 12.71 -12.21 -11.28
CA SER A 86 11.33 -12.67 -11.15
C SER A 86 11.23 -13.62 -9.94
N VAL A 87 10.15 -13.55 -9.17
CA VAL A 87 9.82 -14.60 -8.18
C VAL A 87 8.91 -15.69 -8.75
N PHE A 88 8.70 -15.71 -10.08
CA PHE A 88 8.08 -16.83 -10.82
C PHE A 88 8.66 -16.99 -12.22
#